data_AF-A0A951NYU7-F1
#
_entry.id   AF-A0A951NYU7-F1
#
_cell.length_a   1.000
_cell.length_b   1.000
_cell.length_c   1.000
_cell.angle_alpha   90.00
_cell.angle_beta   90.00
_cell.angle_gamma   90.00
#
_symmetry.space_group_name_H-M   'P 1'
#
loop_
_entity.id
_entity.type
_entity.pdbx_description
1 polymer ?
#
loop_
_entity_poly.entity_id
_entity_poly.type
_entity_poly.pdbx_seq_one_letter_code
_entity_poly.pdbx_strand_id
1 'polypeptide(L)'
;MNSRLLHQITTIALTGVMLSTSAGLSIQAGFAAPRLFEVALTPKLAALPESVEQKVRQAAAQEFGVQPSAVNLVSFNQQTWMDSCLGLGGAAEICAQALIEGWRVEVSDGQNNLTYRTDSNANTVRLEPRSSEATLPIEVSQRLLNKVSRQVRVPVDRLKIAAVRSTTWDGCLGIFKPRQACTRIALPGWQAIVTNGERSWIYHFDQSGTRIVQNSTASGSRGGLVPSFIPEENKLPSEDTVVFQSIVSGDLAGTVTRLSLTKEGVITKYVSAPNIRTRPVIVKRLSQPEVERFEQLLQTQRFPNLHNLRYLSSAAFADYPTTTLQGMGMTTQYIDLETKNLPRSFQSIIQTWDKLSK
;
A
#
# COMPACT_ATOMS: atom_id res chain seq x y z
N MET A 1 43.19 12.97 -61.55
CA MET A 1 44.53 12.35 -61.65
C MET A 1 44.85 11.77 -60.28
N ASN A 2 44.55 10.48 -60.08
CA ASN A 2 45.49 9.34 -60.16
C ASN A 2 46.58 9.42 -59.09
N SER A 3 46.97 8.36 -58.37
CA SER A 3 46.51 6.98 -58.27
C SER A 3 47.32 6.35 -57.13
N ARG A 4 46.63 5.46 -56.41
CA ARG A 4 47.03 4.21 -55.76
C ARG A 4 48.46 3.64 -55.96
N LEU A 5 48.77 2.77 -54.99
CA LEU A 5 49.42 1.44 -55.00
C LEU A 5 50.82 1.38 -54.38
N LEU A 6 51.07 0.63 -53.29
CA LEU A 6 51.06 -0.83 -53.03
C LEU A 6 52.28 -1.56 -53.64
N HIS A 7 52.72 -2.62 -52.92
CA HIS A 7 53.66 -3.71 -53.27
C HIS A 7 55.11 -3.53 -52.77
N GLN A 8 55.84 -4.53 -52.24
CA GLN A 8 55.61 -5.93 -51.83
C GLN A 8 56.99 -6.52 -51.39
N ILE A 9 57.02 -7.75 -50.81
CA ILE A 9 58.05 -8.83 -51.05
C ILE A 9 59.43 -8.63 -50.36
N THR A 10 60.15 -9.59 -49.74
CA THR A 10 60.06 -11.05 -49.51
C THR A 10 61.02 -11.48 -48.38
N THR A 11 60.67 -12.60 -47.74
CA THR A 11 61.43 -13.71 -47.10
C THR A 11 62.95 -13.81 -47.18
N ILE A 12 63.58 -14.28 -46.08
CA ILE A 12 64.60 -15.36 -46.06
C ILE A 12 64.34 -16.29 -44.85
N ALA A 13 64.42 -17.60 -45.13
CA ALA A 13 64.22 -18.74 -44.23
C ALA A 13 65.50 -19.11 -43.45
N LEU A 14 65.38 -19.85 -42.34
CA LEU A 14 66.34 -20.91 -42.02
C LEU A 14 65.71 -22.03 -41.18
N THR A 15 66.12 -23.22 -41.57
CA THR A 15 65.72 -24.58 -41.23
C THR A 15 66.05 -25.05 -39.82
N GLY A 16 65.26 -26.00 -39.30
CA GLY A 16 65.62 -26.84 -38.16
C GLY A 16 64.65 -28.00 -37.97
N VAL A 17 64.93 -29.12 -38.64
CA VAL A 17 64.22 -30.40 -38.48
C VAL A 17 64.93 -31.23 -37.41
N MET A 18 64.19 -31.74 -36.43
CA MET A 18 64.52 -32.98 -35.72
C MET A 18 63.23 -33.73 -35.41
N LEU A 19 63.09 -34.93 -36.00
CA LEU A 19 62.10 -35.93 -35.63
C LEU A 19 62.63 -36.74 -34.43
N SER A 20 61.77 -36.96 -33.44
CA SER A 20 61.85 -38.14 -32.59
C SER A 20 60.45 -38.69 -32.35
N THR A 21 60.28 -39.94 -32.74
CA THR A 21 59.10 -40.78 -32.55
C THR A 21 59.14 -41.42 -31.17
N SER A 22 58.07 -41.29 -30.40
CA SER A 22 57.73 -42.24 -29.35
C SER A 22 56.22 -42.48 -29.36
N ALA A 23 55.84 -43.68 -29.79
CA ALA A 23 54.51 -44.22 -29.56
C ALA A 23 54.42 -44.73 -28.11
N GLY A 24 53.41 -44.29 -27.37
CA GLY A 24 53.14 -44.72 -26.00
C GLY A 24 51.64 -44.65 -25.71
N LEU A 25 51.09 -45.77 -25.25
CA LEU A 25 49.68 -46.14 -25.14
C LEU A 25 48.75 -45.16 -24.38
N SER A 26 47.50 -45.11 -24.86
CA SER A 26 46.30 -44.63 -24.16
C SER A 26 46.12 -45.26 -22.78
N ILE A 27 45.90 -44.41 -21.78
CA ILE A 27 45.00 -44.70 -20.66
C ILE A 27 44.02 -43.53 -20.57
N GLN A 28 42.75 -43.84 -20.75
CA GLN A 28 41.63 -42.95 -20.48
C GLN A 28 41.66 -42.54 -19.01
N ALA A 29 41.71 -41.23 -18.76
CA ALA A 29 41.08 -40.62 -17.61
C ALA A 29 40.68 -39.20 -18.03
N GLY A 30 39.71 -39.13 -18.95
CA GLY A 30 38.91 -37.92 -19.07
C GLY A 30 38.19 -37.75 -17.74
N PHE A 31 38.74 -36.94 -16.85
CA PHE A 31 37.98 -36.35 -15.77
C PHE A 31 36.98 -35.40 -16.42
N ALA A 32 35.89 -35.98 -16.95
CA ALA A 32 34.64 -35.27 -17.07
C ALA A 32 34.33 -34.83 -15.65
N ALA A 33 34.56 -33.55 -15.37
CA ALA A 33 34.10 -32.93 -14.14
C ALA A 33 32.65 -33.38 -13.94
N PRO A 34 32.27 -33.93 -12.78
CA PRO A 34 30.88 -34.25 -12.54
C PRO A 34 30.12 -32.95 -12.77
N ARG A 35 29.18 -32.98 -13.73
CA ARG A 35 28.14 -31.97 -13.80
C ARG A 35 27.44 -32.06 -12.47
N LEU A 36 27.81 -31.18 -11.55
CA LEU A 36 26.96 -30.84 -10.43
C LEU A 36 25.66 -30.39 -11.10
N PHE A 37 24.64 -31.23 -11.00
CA PHE A 37 23.27 -30.74 -11.09
C PHE A 37 23.17 -29.72 -9.97
N GLU A 38 23.42 -28.47 -10.31
CA GLU A 38 23.02 -27.35 -9.50
C GLU A 38 21.49 -27.40 -9.55
N VAL A 39 20.90 -28.08 -8.57
CA VAL A 39 19.49 -27.94 -8.26
C VAL A 39 19.35 -26.50 -7.81
N ALA A 40 19.16 -25.61 -8.79
CA ALA A 40 18.69 -24.28 -8.57
C ALA A 40 17.27 -24.43 -8.01
N LEU A 41 17.18 -24.53 -6.68
CA LEU A 41 15.99 -24.14 -5.95
C LEU A 41 15.77 -22.67 -6.26
N THR A 42 15.02 -22.40 -7.31
CA THR A 42 14.51 -21.08 -7.61
C THR A 42 13.52 -20.74 -6.50
N PRO A 43 13.79 -19.77 -5.62
CA PRO A 43 12.77 -19.28 -4.72
C PRO A 43 11.79 -18.50 -5.59
N LYS A 44 10.64 -19.11 -5.89
CA LYS A 44 9.46 -18.46 -6.47
C LYS A 44 9.24 -17.17 -5.69
N LEU A 45 9.25 -16.01 -6.37
CA LEU A 45 8.81 -14.74 -5.78
C LEU A 45 7.51 -15.01 -5.02
N ALA A 46 7.33 -14.47 -3.82
CA ALA A 46 6.14 -14.72 -3.00
C ALA A 46 4.91 -13.99 -3.60
N ALA A 47 4.51 -14.42 -4.79
CA ALA A 47 3.15 -14.31 -5.28
C ALA A 47 2.22 -14.99 -4.28
N LEU A 48 0.97 -14.52 -4.22
CA LEU A 48 -0.08 -15.25 -3.52
C LEU A 48 -0.01 -16.71 -3.99
N PRO A 49 0.14 -17.70 -3.09
CA PRO A 49 0.18 -19.09 -3.50
C PRO A 49 -1.07 -19.39 -4.31
N GLU A 50 -0.91 -20.07 -5.45
CA GLU A 50 -2.03 -20.36 -6.36
C GLU A 50 -3.16 -21.10 -5.64
N SER A 51 -2.81 -21.94 -4.66
CA SER A 51 -3.76 -22.59 -3.76
C SER A 51 -4.59 -21.60 -2.93
N VAL A 52 -3.97 -20.53 -2.42
CA VAL A 52 -4.65 -19.47 -1.68
C VAL A 52 -5.54 -18.66 -2.62
N GLU A 53 -5.01 -18.26 -3.78
CA GLU A 53 -5.78 -17.51 -4.77
C GLU A 53 -7.03 -18.26 -5.23
N GLN A 54 -6.89 -19.52 -5.64
CA GLN A 54 -8.00 -20.34 -6.12
C GLN A 54 -9.08 -20.51 -5.05
N LYS A 55 -8.69 -20.82 -3.80
CA LYS A 55 -9.65 -21.02 -2.71
C LYS A 55 -10.36 -19.73 -2.31
N VAL A 56 -9.67 -18.59 -2.32
CA VAL A 56 -10.29 -17.29 -2.06
C VAL A 56 -11.25 -16.90 -3.19
N ARG A 57 -10.86 -17.05 -4.46
CA ARG A 57 -11.75 -16.81 -5.61
C ARG A 57 -12.99 -17.71 -5.54
N GLN A 58 -12.83 -18.97 -5.17
CA GLN A 58 -13.94 -19.90 -5.01
C GLN A 58 -14.92 -19.45 -3.92
N ALA A 59 -14.41 -19.04 -2.75
CA ALA A 59 -15.25 -18.54 -1.65
C ALA A 59 -15.98 -17.24 -2.02
N ALA A 60 -15.28 -16.32 -2.69
CA ALA A 60 -15.82 -15.05 -3.13
C ALA A 60 -16.85 -15.18 -4.25
N ALA A 61 -16.65 -16.12 -5.16
CA ALA A 61 -17.59 -16.42 -6.25
C ALA A 61 -18.96 -16.81 -5.71
N GLN A 62 -18.98 -17.58 -4.63
CA GLN A 62 -20.21 -17.96 -3.93
C GLN A 62 -20.94 -16.74 -3.35
N GLU A 63 -20.21 -15.82 -2.72
CA GLU A 63 -20.80 -14.60 -2.14
C GLU A 63 -21.27 -13.59 -3.20
N PHE A 64 -20.53 -13.45 -4.29
CA PHE A 64 -20.89 -12.54 -5.39
C PHE A 64 -21.94 -13.14 -6.34
N GLY A 65 -22.18 -14.46 -6.31
CA GLY A 65 -23.06 -15.13 -7.26
C GLY A 65 -22.52 -15.14 -8.70
N VAL A 66 -21.19 -15.16 -8.86
CA VAL A 66 -20.50 -15.15 -10.16
C VAL A 66 -19.59 -16.37 -10.30
N GLN A 67 -18.99 -16.57 -11.48
CA GLN A 67 -17.98 -17.62 -11.66
C GLN A 67 -16.65 -17.23 -11.00
N PRO A 68 -15.84 -18.17 -10.47
CA PRO A 68 -14.53 -17.86 -9.87
C PRO A 68 -13.57 -17.08 -10.78
N SER A 69 -13.66 -17.29 -12.10
CA SER A 69 -12.88 -16.55 -13.09
C SER A 69 -13.32 -15.09 -13.26
N ALA A 70 -14.55 -14.75 -12.87
CA ALA A 70 -15.08 -13.38 -12.89
C ALA A 70 -14.78 -12.61 -11.60
N VAL A 71 -14.35 -13.29 -10.53
CA VAL A 71 -13.89 -12.64 -9.30
C VAL A 71 -12.47 -12.15 -9.51
N ASN A 72 -12.25 -10.86 -9.41
CA ASN A 72 -10.93 -10.24 -9.54
C ASN A 72 -10.21 -10.22 -8.20
N LEU A 73 -8.93 -10.57 -8.19
CA LEU A 73 -8.06 -10.38 -7.03
C LEU A 73 -7.68 -8.90 -6.92
N VAL A 74 -7.96 -8.29 -5.76
CA VAL A 74 -7.82 -6.83 -5.51
C VAL A 74 -6.58 -6.54 -4.68
N SER A 75 -6.28 -7.30 -3.64
CA SER A 75 -4.99 -7.13 -2.95
C SER A 75 -4.71 -8.36 -2.14
N PHE A 76 -3.44 -8.57 -1.79
CA PHE A 76 -3.12 -9.51 -0.74
C PHE A 76 -1.91 -9.04 0.05
N ASN A 77 -1.92 -9.34 1.35
CA ASN A 77 -0.81 -9.06 2.24
C ASN A 77 -0.58 -10.28 3.13
N GLN A 78 0.67 -10.74 3.20
CA GLN A 78 1.02 -11.76 4.17
C GLN A 78 0.96 -11.14 5.57
N GLN A 79 0.19 -11.74 6.46
CA GLN A 79 -0.03 -11.28 7.83
C GLN A 79 0.14 -12.44 8.80
N THR A 80 0.39 -12.11 10.07
CA THR A 80 0.39 -13.07 11.16
C THR A 80 -0.81 -12.80 12.05
N TRP A 81 -1.67 -13.80 12.18
CA TRP A 81 -2.88 -13.76 13.00
C TRP A 81 -2.62 -14.19 14.43
N MET A 82 -3.43 -13.73 15.37
CA MET A 82 -3.26 -14.01 16.80
C MET A 82 -3.91 -15.31 17.28
N ASP A 83 -4.78 -15.92 16.46
CA ASP A 83 -5.51 -17.14 16.80
C ASP A 83 -5.87 -17.99 15.57
N SER A 84 -6.37 -19.20 15.82
CA SER A 84 -6.85 -20.16 14.81
C SER A 84 -8.05 -19.71 14.01
N CYS A 85 -8.74 -18.65 14.43
CA CYS A 85 -9.84 -18.04 13.70
C CYS A 85 -9.37 -16.88 12.84
N LEU A 86 -8.06 -16.70 12.68
CA LEU A 86 -7.45 -15.63 11.89
C LEU A 86 -7.81 -14.23 12.40
N GLY A 87 -8.07 -14.12 13.71
CA GLY A 87 -8.54 -12.90 14.37
C GLY A 87 -9.98 -12.51 14.00
N LEU A 88 -10.79 -13.46 13.52
CA LEU A 88 -12.20 -13.26 13.13
C LEU A 88 -13.17 -14.09 13.98
N GLY A 89 -12.73 -14.60 15.12
CA GLY A 89 -13.57 -15.33 16.06
C GLY A 89 -14.69 -14.46 16.60
N GLY A 90 -15.93 -14.97 16.54
CA GLY A 90 -17.09 -14.33 17.18
C GLY A 90 -17.18 -14.62 18.68
N ALA A 91 -18.07 -13.94 19.39
CA ALA A 91 -18.24 -14.08 20.85
C ALA A 91 -18.62 -15.51 21.32
N ALA A 92 -19.16 -16.34 20.41
CA ALA A 92 -19.55 -17.72 20.67
C ALA A 92 -18.54 -18.76 20.13
N GLU A 93 -17.47 -18.31 19.47
CA GLU A 93 -16.48 -19.19 18.84
C GLU A 93 -15.22 -19.27 19.69
N ILE A 94 -14.77 -20.49 20.01
CA ILE A 94 -13.54 -20.73 20.77
C ILE A 94 -12.39 -20.91 19.78
N CYS A 95 -11.48 -19.95 19.76
CA CYS A 95 -10.30 -19.95 18.89
C CYS A 95 -9.06 -20.35 19.69
N ALA A 96 -8.28 -21.31 19.18
CA ALA A 96 -7.01 -21.68 19.78
C ALA A 96 -6.02 -20.52 19.63
N GLN A 97 -5.39 -20.12 20.74
CA GLN A 97 -4.40 -19.03 20.76
C GLN A 97 -3.11 -19.52 20.12
N ALA A 98 -2.76 -18.95 18.96
CA ALA A 98 -1.57 -19.31 18.20
C ALA A 98 -1.25 -18.21 17.19
N LEU A 99 0.04 -17.89 17.02
CA LEU A 99 0.48 -17.03 15.93
C LEU A 99 0.46 -17.81 14.62
N ILE A 100 -0.44 -17.43 13.70
CA ILE A 100 -0.63 -18.14 12.43
C ILE A 100 -0.24 -17.23 11.28
N GLU A 101 0.78 -17.62 10.52
CA GLU A 101 1.09 -16.96 9.25
C GLU A 101 0.00 -17.23 8.22
N GLY A 102 -0.34 -16.22 7.45
CA GLY A 102 -1.44 -16.29 6.51
C GLY A 102 -1.53 -15.09 5.58
N TRP A 103 -2.66 -14.97 4.89
CA TRP A 103 -2.88 -13.96 3.87
C TRP A 103 -4.18 -13.22 4.12
N ARG A 104 -4.13 -11.89 4.11
CA ARG A 104 -5.32 -11.04 3.96
C ARG A 104 -5.51 -10.79 2.47
N VAL A 105 -6.63 -11.18 1.89
CA VAL A 105 -6.87 -11.16 0.45
C VAL A 105 -8.16 -10.41 0.13
N GLU A 106 -8.08 -9.27 -0.54
CA GLU A 106 -9.23 -8.54 -1.06
C GLU A 106 -9.56 -9.00 -2.48
N VAL A 107 -10.85 -9.07 -2.81
CA VAL A 107 -11.40 -9.52 -4.10
C VAL A 107 -12.60 -8.67 -4.51
N SER A 108 -12.92 -8.60 -5.80
CA SER A 108 -14.01 -7.79 -6.36
C SER A 108 -14.72 -8.47 -7.52
N ASP A 109 -16.03 -8.27 -7.64
CA ASP A 109 -16.83 -8.61 -8.83
C ASP A 109 -16.90 -7.44 -9.85
N GLY A 110 -16.19 -6.34 -9.58
CA GLY A 110 -16.23 -5.10 -10.35
C GLY A 110 -17.22 -4.05 -9.81
N GLN A 111 -18.11 -4.41 -8.89
CA GLN A 111 -19.07 -3.51 -8.23
C GLN A 111 -18.85 -3.44 -6.71
N ASN A 112 -18.55 -4.58 -6.09
CA ASN A 112 -18.44 -4.77 -4.67
C ASN A 112 -17.10 -5.44 -4.34
N ASN A 113 -16.52 -5.10 -3.19
CA ASN A 113 -15.30 -5.73 -2.69
C ASN A 113 -15.58 -6.57 -1.45
N LEU A 114 -14.96 -7.74 -1.37
CA LEU A 114 -14.92 -8.59 -0.18
C LEU A 114 -13.47 -8.76 0.23
N THR A 115 -13.22 -8.93 1.52
CA THR A 115 -11.89 -9.29 2.02
C THR A 115 -11.97 -10.62 2.72
N TYR A 116 -10.98 -11.48 2.50
CA TYR A 116 -10.84 -12.77 3.14
C TYR A 116 -9.54 -12.81 3.94
N ARG A 117 -9.53 -13.56 5.04
CA ARG A 117 -8.30 -13.94 5.73
C ARG A 117 -8.10 -15.43 5.58
N THR A 118 -6.86 -15.83 5.36
CA THR A 118 -6.47 -17.24 5.23
C THR A 118 -5.26 -17.56 6.09
N ASP A 119 -5.04 -18.83 6.43
CA ASP A 119 -3.71 -19.31 6.82
C ASP A 119 -2.78 -19.41 5.60
N SER A 120 -1.53 -19.80 5.79
CA SER A 120 -0.48 -19.80 4.75
C SER A 120 -0.83 -20.63 3.51
N ASN A 121 -1.69 -21.66 3.65
CA ASN A 121 -2.08 -22.60 2.60
C ASN A 121 -3.58 -22.53 2.25
N ALA A 122 -4.30 -21.56 2.80
CA ALA A 122 -5.75 -21.43 2.72
C ALA A 122 -6.51 -22.73 3.10
N ASN A 123 -6.05 -23.46 4.12
CA ASN A 123 -6.87 -24.52 4.73
C ASN A 123 -8.04 -23.91 5.49
N THR A 124 -7.84 -22.71 6.04
CA THR A 124 -8.91 -21.86 6.58
C THR A 124 -9.02 -20.64 5.69
N VAL A 125 -10.23 -20.33 5.23
CA VAL A 125 -10.56 -19.12 4.45
C VAL A 125 -11.81 -18.52 5.08
N ARG A 126 -11.70 -17.30 5.60
CA ARG A 126 -12.82 -16.64 6.29
C ARG A 126 -13.08 -15.30 5.67
N LEU A 127 -14.35 -15.02 5.36
CA LEU A 127 -14.76 -13.68 4.99
C LEU A 127 -14.50 -12.74 6.17
N GLU A 128 -13.65 -11.75 5.95
CA GLU A 128 -13.48 -10.64 6.85
C GLU A 128 -14.78 -9.83 6.81
N PRO A 129 -15.48 -9.69 7.94
CA PRO A 129 -16.65 -8.84 8.00
C PRO A 129 -16.24 -7.44 7.53
N ARG A 130 -16.97 -6.87 6.57
CA ARG A 130 -16.84 -5.44 6.28
C ARG A 130 -17.01 -4.74 7.63
N SER A 131 -15.96 -4.06 8.08
CA SER A 131 -15.91 -3.39 9.39
C SER A 131 -17.27 -2.76 9.64
N SER A 132 -18.05 -3.35 10.55
CA SER A 132 -19.51 -3.17 10.68
C SER A 132 -19.96 -1.85 10.07
N GLU A 133 -20.47 -1.88 8.83
CA GLU A 133 -20.86 -0.65 8.14
C GLU A 133 -21.88 0.06 9.02
N ALA A 134 -21.43 1.14 9.65
CA ALA A 134 -22.26 1.95 10.50
C ALA A 134 -23.41 2.49 9.65
N THR A 135 -24.60 1.91 9.72
CA THR A 135 -25.70 2.40 8.90
C THR A 135 -26.21 3.69 9.51
N LEU A 136 -26.13 4.79 8.75
CA LEU A 136 -26.69 6.06 9.18
C LEU A 136 -28.21 5.98 9.21
N PRO A 137 -28.87 6.50 10.27
CA PRO A 137 -30.31 6.68 10.26
C PRO A 137 -30.75 7.46 9.02
N ILE A 138 -31.89 7.10 8.44
CA ILE A 138 -32.38 7.67 7.17
C ILE A 138 -32.41 9.21 7.21
N GLU A 139 -32.90 9.79 8.30
CA GLU A 139 -32.95 11.25 8.48
C GLU A 139 -31.55 11.90 8.47
N VAL A 140 -30.58 11.25 9.10
CA VAL A 140 -29.19 11.73 9.16
C VAL A 140 -28.55 11.67 7.77
N SER A 141 -28.78 10.57 7.04
CA SER A 141 -28.35 10.42 5.65
C SER A 141 -28.93 11.52 4.75
N GLN A 142 -30.23 11.81 4.87
CA GLN A 142 -30.89 12.87 4.11
C GLN A 142 -30.33 14.27 4.44
N ARG A 143 -30.11 14.57 5.72
CA ARG A 143 -29.49 15.84 6.14
C ARG A 143 -28.09 16.00 5.55
N LEU A 144 -27.28 14.93 5.62
CA LEU A 144 -25.94 14.90 5.01
C LEU A 144 -26.01 15.17 3.51
N LEU A 145 -26.79 14.38 2.75
CA LEU A 145 -26.87 14.54 1.30
C LEU A 145 -27.39 15.92 0.88
N ASN A 146 -28.40 16.46 1.57
CA ASN A 146 -28.88 17.83 1.35
C ASN A 146 -27.82 18.90 1.66
N LYS A 147 -26.99 18.69 2.70
CA LYS A 147 -25.86 19.57 3.02
C LYS A 147 -24.81 19.52 1.92
N VAL A 148 -24.40 18.31 1.51
CA VAL A 148 -23.41 18.11 0.45
C VAL A 148 -23.91 18.74 -0.85
N SER A 149 -25.14 18.42 -1.26
CA SER A 149 -25.75 18.94 -2.49
C SER A 149 -25.66 20.46 -2.61
N ARG A 150 -26.00 21.18 -1.54
CA ARG A 150 -25.91 22.64 -1.48
C ARG A 150 -24.46 23.16 -1.55
N GLN A 151 -23.53 22.51 -0.86
CA GLN A 151 -22.14 22.95 -0.80
C GLN A 151 -21.36 22.71 -2.09
N VAL A 152 -21.58 21.55 -2.74
CA VAL A 152 -20.84 21.16 -3.95
C VAL A 152 -21.63 21.40 -5.24
N ARG A 153 -22.87 21.88 -5.13
CA ARG A 153 -23.79 22.19 -6.24
C ARG A 153 -24.07 20.98 -7.15
N VAL A 154 -24.26 19.82 -6.52
CA VAL A 154 -24.62 18.56 -7.20
C VAL A 154 -25.99 18.12 -6.70
N PRO A 155 -26.96 17.81 -7.58
CA PRO A 155 -28.26 17.27 -7.19
C PRO A 155 -28.15 16.03 -6.29
N VAL A 156 -29.07 15.89 -5.31
CA VAL A 156 -29.02 14.81 -4.30
C VAL A 156 -29.09 13.42 -4.93
N ASP A 157 -29.88 13.24 -5.99
CA ASP A 157 -30.02 11.99 -6.76
C ASP A 157 -28.73 11.55 -7.46
N ARG A 158 -27.76 12.47 -7.62
CA ARG A 158 -26.42 12.18 -8.13
C ARG A 158 -25.37 11.96 -7.04
N LEU A 159 -25.76 11.99 -5.77
CA LEU A 159 -24.86 11.77 -4.64
C LEU A 159 -25.10 10.40 -4.01
N LYS A 160 -24.02 9.74 -3.63
CA LYS A 160 -24.02 8.47 -2.90
C LYS A 160 -23.13 8.57 -1.68
N ILE A 161 -23.58 8.04 -0.55
CA ILE A 161 -22.72 7.80 0.62
C ILE A 161 -21.96 6.52 0.33
N ALA A 162 -20.65 6.64 0.09
CA ALA A 162 -19.80 5.50 -0.28
C ALA A 162 -19.30 4.71 0.93
N ALA A 163 -19.10 5.39 2.05
CA ALA A 163 -18.68 4.76 3.30
C ALA A 163 -19.02 5.66 4.49
N VAL A 164 -19.19 5.04 5.65
CA VAL A 164 -19.39 5.74 6.92
C VAL A 164 -18.86 4.91 8.07
N ARG A 165 -18.35 5.59 9.10
CA ARG A 165 -17.98 4.98 10.38
C ARG A 165 -18.45 5.85 11.55
N SER A 166 -18.77 5.20 12.66
CA SER A 166 -18.92 5.90 13.93
C SER A 166 -17.56 6.34 14.44
N THR A 167 -17.52 7.47 15.16
CA THR A 167 -16.30 8.02 15.70
C THR A 167 -16.62 8.95 16.87
N THR A 168 -15.58 9.35 17.59
CA THR A 168 -15.66 10.31 18.68
C THR A 168 -14.80 11.51 18.34
N TRP A 169 -15.38 12.69 18.47
CA TRP A 169 -14.77 13.94 18.08
C TRP A 169 -14.42 14.83 19.26
N ASP A 170 -13.41 15.68 19.06
CA ASP A 170 -13.19 16.87 19.87
C ASP A 170 -14.20 17.99 19.55
N GLY A 171 -14.05 19.15 20.19
CA GLY A 171 -14.93 20.31 19.95
C GLY A 171 -14.93 20.84 18.51
N CYS A 172 -13.92 20.48 17.72
CA CYS A 172 -13.74 20.86 16.32
C CYS A 172 -14.26 19.80 15.34
N LEU A 173 -14.96 18.76 15.80
CA LEU A 173 -15.40 17.63 14.98
C LEU A 173 -14.21 16.94 14.28
N GLY A 174 -13.04 16.90 14.92
CA GLY A 174 -11.83 16.30 14.36
C GLY A 174 -11.25 17.04 13.15
N ILE A 175 -11.67 18.28 12.88
CA ILE A 175 -11.08 19.13 11.84
C ILE A 175 -9.91 19.91 12.42
N PHE A 176 -8.70 19.49 12.09
CA PHE A 176 -7.48 20.19 12.43
C PHE A 176 -7.34 21.48 11.62
N LYS A 177 -7.04 22.58 12.32
CA LYS A 177 -6.51 23.81 11.72
C LYS A 177 -5.29 24.27 12.53
N PRO A 178 -4.23 24.77 11.86
CA PRO A 178 -3.05 25.28 12.55
C PRO A 178 -3.43 26.36 13.56
N ARG A 179 -2.83 26.29 14.75
CA ARG A 179 -3.03 27.26 15.85
C ARG A 179 -4.47 27.41 16.34
N GLN A 180 -5.39 26.52 15.95
CA GLN A 180 -6.74 26.47 16.50
C GLN A 180 -6.76 25.50 17.68
N ALA A 181 -7.15 25.99 18.86
CA ALA A 181 -7.44 25.12 20.00
C ALA A 181 -8.83 24.49 19.82
N CYS A 182 -8.94 23.21 20.17
CA CYS A 182 -10.18 22.45 20.19
C CYS A 182 -10.42 21.96 21.62
N THR A 183 -11.67 22.00 22.08
CA THR A 183 -11.98 21.50 23.42
C THR A 183 -11.78 19.99 23.46
N ARG A 184 -11.15 19.50 24.53
CA ARG A 184 -10.95 18.06 24.78
C ARG A 184 -12.26 17.46 25.32
N ILE A 185 -13.21 17.27 24.43
CA ILE A 185 -14.52 16.63 24.69
C ILE A 185 -14.62 15.36 23.84
N ALA A 186 -15.43 14.40 24.27
CA ALA A 186 -15.74 13.18 23.52
C ALA A 186 -17.15 13.28 22.94
N LEU A 187 -17.30 13.92 21.79
CA LEU A 187 -18.58 14.06 21.09
C LEU A 187 -18.81 12.86 20.16
N PRO A 188 -19.81 12.00 20.39
CA PRO A 188 -20.12 10.92 19.48
C PRO A 188 -20.62 11.49 18.14
N GLY A 189 -20.23 10.85 17.05
CA GLY A 189 -20.65 11.24 15.73
C GLY A 189 -20.14 10.33 14.63
N TRP A 190 -20.06 10.89 13.45
CA TRP A 190 -19.87 10.15 12.22
C TRP A 190 -18.80 10.80 11.34
N GLN A 191 -18.08 9.96 10.62
CA GLN A 191 -17.30 10.36 9.46
C GLN A 191 -17.86 9.64 8.23
N ALA A 192 -18.22 10.39 7.19
CA ALA A 192 -18.77 9.84 5.96
C ALA A 192 -17.99 10.29 4.73
N ILE A 193 -17.94 9.41 3.73
CA ILE A 193 -17.42 9.67 2.40
C ILE A 193 -18.62 9.73 1.45
N VAL A 194 -18.76 10.84 0.73
CA VAL A 194 -19.83 11.07 -0.27
C VAL A 194 -19.18 11.23 -1.64
N THR A 195 -19.79 10.64 -2.67
CA THR A 195 -19.29 10.68 -4.04
C THR A 195 -20.41 11.00 -5.04
N ASN A 196 -20.05 11.59 -6.17
CA ASN A 196 -20.93 11.67 -7.35
C ASN A 196 -20.46 10.78 -8.50
N GLY A 197 -19.51 9.87 -8.25
CA GLY A 197 -18.88 9.02 -9.26
C GLY A 197 -17.66 9.63 -9.93
N GLU A 198 -17.53 10.97 -9.95
CA GLU A 198 -16.35 11.65 -10.52
C GLU A 198 -15.42 12.23 -9.44
N ARG A 199 -16.03 12.68 -8.34
CA ARG A 199 -15.38 13.32 -7.20
C ARG A 199 -15.90 12.77 -5.89
N SER A 200 -15.07 12.86 -4.86
CA SER A 200 -15.40 12.45 -3.50
C SER A 200 -15.15 13.54 -2.47
N TRP A 201 -15.94 13.54 -1.40
CA TRP A 201 -15.90 14.52 -0.31
C TRP A 201 -16.08 13.82 1.04
N ILE A 202 -15.35 14.28 2.05
CA ILE A 202 -15.33 13.71 3.39
C ILE A 202 -16.02 14.69 4.33
N TYR A 203 -16.94 14.18 5.15
CA TYR A 203 -17.72 14.95 6.10
C TYR A 203 -17.63 14.37 7.51
N HIS A 204 -17.51 15.25 8.50
CA HIS A 204 -17.52 14.93 9.91
C HIS A 204 -18.77 15.58 10.53
N PHE A 205 -19.49 14.86 11.36
CA PHE A 205 -20.73 15.37 11.95
C PHE A 205 -21.06 14.74 13.28
N ASP A 206 -21.88 15.43 14.07
CA ASP A 206 -22.41 14.90 15.33
C ASP A 206 -23.41 13.74 15.09
N GLN A 207 -23.74 13.02 16.16
CA GLN A 207 -24.64 11.87 16.13
C GLN A 207 -25.97 12.13 15.40
N SER A 208 -26.51 13.35 15.51
CA SER A 208 -27.82 13.77 14.98
C SER A 208 -27.77 14.37 13.56
N GLY A 209 -26.57 14.60 13.02
CA GLY A 209 -26.39 15.33 11.78
C GLY A 209 -26.82 16.81 11.84
N THR A 210 -26.84 17.41 13.04
CA THR A 210 -27.20 18.84 13.20
C THR A 210 -26.01 19.72 12.87
N ARG A 211 -24.81 19.36 13.35
CA ARG A 211 -23.54 19.97 12.96
C ARG A 211 -22.85 19.07 11.95
N ILE A 212 -22.79 19.53 10.71
CA ILE A 212 -22.09 18.85 9.60
C ILE A 212 -21.01 19.76 9.04
N VAL A 213 -19.76 19.31 9.09
CA VAL A 213 -18.59 20.03 8.58
C VAL A 213 -17.88 19.20 7.51
N GLN A 214 -17.44 19.87 6.45
CA GLN A 214 -16.64 19.22 5.42
C GLN A 214 -15.18 19.21 5.85
N ASN A 215 -14.55 18.04 5.75
CA ASN A 215 -13.09 17.92 5.77
C ASN A 215 -12.54 18.28 4.39
N SER A 216 -12.29 19.57 4.18
CA SER A 216 -11.84 20.10 2.89
C SER A 216 -10.45 19.62 2.48
N THR A 217 -9.59 19.26 3.44
CA THR A 217 -8.24 18.77 3.17
C THR A 217 -8.26 17.37 2.53
N ALA A 218 -9.13 16.50 3.04
CA ALA A 218 -9.30 15.15 2.51
C ALA A 218 -10.24 15.07 1.30
N SER A 219 -11.01 16.13 1.04
CA SER A 219 -12.01 16.18 -0.03
C SER A 219 -11.45 16.59 -1.38
N GLY A 220 -12.20 16.28 -2.43
CA GLY A 220 -11.96 16.79 -3.78
C GLY A 220 -11.08 15.88 -4.63
N SER A 221 -10.95 14.60 -4.26
CA SER A 221 -10.39 13.58 -5.14
C SER A 221 -11.14 13.56 -6.48
N ARG A 222 -10.46 13.21 -7.57
CA ARG A 222 -10.97 13.31 -8.95
C ARG A 222 -10.83 11.99 -9.69
N GLY A 223 -11.27 11.95 -10.94
CA GLY A 223 -11.08 10.78 -11.80
C GLY A 223 -11.82 9.53 -11.31
N GLY A 224 -12.90 9.72 -10.55
CA GLY A 224 -13.64 8.63 -9.93
C GLY A 224 -12.97 8.01 -8.71
N LEU A 225 -11.87 8.58 -8.21
CA LEU A 225 -11.22 8.13 -6.99
C LEU A 225 -12.13 8.37 -5.77
N VAL A 226 -12.62 7.29 -5.19
CA VAL A 226 -13.38 7.30 -3.95
C VAL A 226 -12.50 6.71 -2.83
N PRO A 227 -12.14 7.48 -1.80
CA PRO A 227 -11.36 6.96 -0.70
C PRO A 227 -12.18 5.97 0.12
N SER A 228 -11.50 5.18 0.94
CA SER A 228 -12.09 4.35 1.98
C SER A 228 -11.35 4.56 3.30
N PHE A 229 -11.86 3.97 4.39
CA PHE A 229 -11.17 4.01 5.67
C PHE A 229 -10.06 2.97 5.73
N ILE A 230 -8.97 3.32 6.41
CA ILE A 230 -7.92 2.35 6.77
C ILE A 230 -8.51 1.40 7.82
N PRO A 231 -8.49 0.07 7.60
CA PRO A 231 -8.90 -0.93 8.60
C PRO A 231 -8.04 -0.81 9.87
N GLU A 232 -8.63 -1.08 11.04
CA GLU A 232 -7.94 -0.94 12.33
C GLU A 232 -6.66 -1.80 12.40
N GLU A 233 -6.70 -3.01 11.85
CA GLU A 233 -5.57 -3.94 11.77
C GLU A 233 -4.41 -3.45 10.89
N ASN A 234 -4.68 -2.54 9.96
CA ASN A 234 -3.67 -1.95 9.07
C ASN A 234 -3.03 -0.69 9.66
N LYS A 235 -3.42 -0.31 10.88
CA LYS A 235 -2.80 0.81 11.58
C LYS A 235 -1.44 0.39 12.12
N LEU A 236 -0.40 1.01 11.58
CA LEU A 236 0.96 0.84 12.07
C LEU A 236 1.19 1.73 13.30
N PRO A 237 1.93 1.24 14.32
CA PRO A 237 2.27 2.04 15.48
C PRO A 237 3.05 3.29 15.07
N SER A 238 2.83 4.39 15.79
CA SER A 238 3.64 5.61 15.63
C SER A 238 4.90 5.48 16.49
N GLU A 239 6.05 5.91 15.96
CA GLU A 239 7.32 5.93 16.68
C GLU A 239 7.60 7.36 17.18
N ASP A 240 7.83 7.54 18.49
CA ASP A 240 7.99 8.86 19.12
C ASP A 240 9.21 9.65 18.62
N THR A 241 10.19 8.97 18.04
CA THR A 241 11.42 9.56 17.50
C THR A 241 11.31 9.95 16.03
N VAL A 242 10.24 9.52 15.34
CA VAL A 242 10.02 9.74 13.92
C VAL A 242 9.09 10.94 13.70
N VAL A 243 9.58 11.93 12.96
CA VAL A 243 8.80 13.10 12.53
C VAL A 243 7.82 12.68 11.44
N PHE A 244 8.30 11.92 10.46
CA PHE A 244 7.53 11.46 9.33
C PHE A 244 8.15 10.21 8.70
N GLN A 245 7.32 9.33 8.17
CA GLN A 245 7.78 8.17 7.40
C GLN A 245 6.86 7.80 6.25
N SER A 246 7.45 7.23 5.21
CA SER A 246 6.75 6.58 4.12
C SER A 246 7.11 5.10 4.06
N ILE A 247 6.10 4.25 3.95
CA ILE A 247 6.23 2.80 3.84
C ILE A 247 5.57 2.38 2.53
N VAL A 248 6.38 1.90 1.60
CA VAL A 248 5.96 1.39 0.30
C VAL A 248 5.92 -0.13 0.40
N SER A 249 4.78 -0.74 0.10
CA SER A 249 4.56 -2.19 0.20
C SER A 249 3.50 -2.67 -0.78
N GLY A 250 3.48 -3.97 -1.08
CA GLY A 250 2.48 -4.56 -1.96
C GLY A 250 2.88 -4.58 -3.43
N ASP A 251 4.18 -4.54 -3.73
CA ASP A 251 4.68 -4.94 -5.05
C ASP A 251 4.68 -6.47 -5.20
N LEU A 252 4.78 -6.95 -6.44
CA LEU A 252 4.84 -8.39 -6.76
C LEU A 252 6.05 -9.10 -6.12
N ALA A 253 7.06 -8.35 -5.68
CA ALA A 253 8.25 -8.88 -5.03
C ALA A 253 8.06 -9.08 -3.51
N GLY A 254 6.96 -8.58 -2.92
CA GLY A 254 6.76 -8.57 -1.48
C GLY A 254 7.76 -7.67 -0.75
N THR A 255 8.35 -6.68 -1.45
CA THR A 255 9.30 -5.75 -0.87
C THR A 255 8.57 -4.68 -0.09
N VAL A 256 9.07 -4.41 1.11
CA VAL A 256 8.66 -3.29 1.96
C VAL A 256 9.84 -2.35 2.07
N THR A 257 9.68 -1.13 1.56
CA THR A 257 10.66 -0.04 1.73
C THR A 257 10.10 1.00 2.68
N ARG A 258 10.79 1.23 3.79
CA ARG A 258 10.49 2.29 4.75
C ARG A 258 11.56 3.39 4.66
N LEU A 259 11.12 4.63 4.50
CA LEU A 259 11.93 5.83 4.69
C LEU A 259 11.40 6.58 5.91
N SER A 260 12.27 6.85 6.88
CA SER A 260 11.89 7.52 8.14
C SER A 260 12.79 8.72 8.38
N LEU A 261 12.19 9.89 8.62
CA LEU A 261 12.85 11.11 9.07
C LEU A 261 12.74 11.18 10.60
N THR A 262 13.88 11.17 11.30
CA THR A 262 13.93 11.32 12.76
C THR A 262 13.92 12.79 13.18
N LYS A 263 13.65 13.04 14.47
CA LYS A 263 13.71 14.38 15.07
C LYS A 263 15.09 15.05 14.97
N GLU A 264 16.15 14.25 14.88
CA GLU A 264 17.54 14.71 14.72
C GLU A 264 17.88 15.02 13.25
N GLY A 265 16.91 14.98 12.34
CA GLY A 265 17.11 15.29 10.92
C GLY A 265 17.75 14.17 10.12
N VAL A 266 17.77 12.93 10.62
CA VAL A 266 18.34 11.81 9.88
C VAL A 266 17.25 11.12 9.09
N ILE A 267 17.43 11.00 7.77
CA ILE A 267 16.60 10.13 6.94
C ILE A 267 17.27 8.77 6.85
N THR A 268 16.55 7.73 7.27
CA THR A 268 16.99 6.33 7.18
C THR A 268 16.13 5.55 6.20
N LYS A 269 16.75 4.57 5.53
CA LYS A 269 16.06 3.60 4.67
C LYS A 269 16.20 2.21 5.28
N TYR A 270 15.06 1.55 5.41
CA TYR A 270 14.95 0.15 5.77
C TYR A 270 14.22 -0.60 4.65
N VAL A 271 14.76 -1.75 4.27
CA VAL A 271 14.18 -2.65 3.26
C VAL A 271 14.00 -4.03 3.87
N SER A 272 12.80 -4.58 3.70
CA SER A 272 12.44 -5.96 4.02
C SER A 272 11.83 -6.65 2.80
N ALA A 273 12.16 -7.90 2.56
CA ALA A 273 11.55 -8.80 1.58
C ALA A 273 11.52 -10.22 2.20
N PRO A 274 10.84 -11.23 1.60
CA PRO A 274 10.67 -12.55 2.21
C PRO A 274 11.94 -13.19 2.78
N ASN A 275 13.12 -12.92 2.19
CA ASN A 275 14.42 -13.43 2.65
C ASN A 275 15.46 -12.33 2.95
N ILE A 276 15.06 -11.05 2.94
CA ILE A 276 15.97 -9.93 3.12
C ILE A 276 15.45 -9.05 4.24
N ARG A 277 16.28 -8.79 5.25
CA ARG A 277 16.02 -7.75 6.25
C ARG A 277 17.29 -6.93 6.43
N THR A 278 17.25 -5.70 5.97
CA THR A 278 18.39 -4.78 6.10
C THR A 278 18.40 -4.14 7.49
N ARG A 279 19.55 -3.62 7.93
CA ARG A 279 19.58 -2.64 9.01
C ARG A 279 19.20 -1.27 8.44
N PRO A 280 18.58 -0.36 9.22
CA PRO A 280 18.36 1.00 8.77
C PRO A 280 19.68 1.66 8.33
N VAL A 281 19.73 2.14 7.10
CA VAL A 281 20.89 2.83 6.52
C VAL A 281 20.58 4.32 6.40
N ILE A 282 21.51 5.18 6.81
CA ILE A 282 21.37 6.62 6.64
C ILE A 282 21.44 6.96 5.15
N VAL A 283 20.39 7.58 4.62
CA VAL A 283 20.37 8.04 3.22
C VAL A 283 20.67 9.53 3.11
N LYS A 284 20.29 10.32 4.13
CA LYS A 284 20.46 11.78 4.12
C LYS A 284 20.46 12.34 5.54
N ARG A 285 21.11 13.48 5.72
CA ARG A 285 21.02 14.30 6.93
C ARG A 285 20.51 15.68 6.54
N LEU A 286 19.49 16.14 7.24
CA LEU A 286 18.89 17.46 7.11
C LEU A 286 19.39 18.35 8.25
N SER A 287 19.48 19.64 7.97
CA SER A 287 19.65 20.66 8.99
C SER A 287 18.36 20.85 9.80
N GLN A 288 18.47 21.35 11.03
CA GLN A 288 17.31 21.60 11.87
C GLN A 288 16.26 22.53 11.20
N PRO A 289 16.63 23.63 10.51
CA PRO A 289 15.66 24.45 9.79
C PRO A 289 14.93 23.71 8.65
N GLU A 290 15.55 22.70 8.03
CA GLU A 290 14.88 21.89 6.99
C GLU A 290 13.82 20.96 7.61
N VAL A 291 14.12 20.37 8.76
CA VAL A 291 13.16 19.55 9.52
C VAL A 291 11.96 20.41 9.94
N GLU A 292 12.22 21.56 10.57
CA GLU A 292 11.18 22.48 11.02
C GLU A 292 10.31 22.98 9.86
N ARG A 293 10.91 23.26 8.71
CA ARG A 293 10.18 23.67 7.50
C ARG A 293 9.25 22.57 7.00
N PHE A 294 9.68 21.31 7.08
CA PHE A 294 8.84 20.18 6.72
C PHE A 294 7.71 19.96 7.73
N GLU A 295 7.95 20.08 9.03
CA GLU A 295 6.90 20.03 10.05
C GLU A 295 5.87 21.15 9.86
N GLN A 296 6.32 22.37 9.56
CA GLN A 296 5.45 23.50 9.22
C GLN A 296 4.61 23.23 7.97
N LEU A 297 5.16 22.54 6.97
CA LEU A 297 4.41 22.10 5.79
C LEU A 297 3.30 21.12 6.20
N LEU A 298 3.60 20.10 7.01
CA LEU A 298 2.60 19.13 7.48
C LEU A 298 1.44 19.83 8.21
N GLN A 299 1.75 20.83 9.05
CA GLN A 299 0.72 21.65 9.70
C GLN A 299 -0.07 22.48 8.69
N THR A 300 0.60 23.21 7.80
CA THR A 300 -0.01 24.14 6.84
C THR A 300 -0.91 23.40 5.84
N GLN A 301 -0.46 22.22 5.38
CA GLN A 301 -1.23 21.31 4.54
C GLN A 301 -2.25 20.48 5.33
N ARG A 302 -2.29 20.64 6.66
CA ARG A 302 -3.23 20.00 7.58
C ARG A 302 -3.22 18.48 7.47
N PHE A 303 -2.04 17.87 7.45
CA PHE A 303 -1.86 16.42 7.37
C PHE A 303 -2.78 15.62 8.33
N PRO A 304 -3.06 16.06 9.58
CA PRO A 304 -3.98 15.35 10.47
C PRO A 304 -5.40 15.15 9.91
N ASN A 305 -5.84 15.99 8.99
CA ASN A 305 -7.14 15.83 8.35
C ASN A 305 -7.19 14.65 7.36
N LEU A 306 -6.07 14.02 7.03
CA LEU A 306 -6.02 12.81 6.18
C LEU A 306 -6.08 11.52 7.00
N HIS A 307 -6.15 11.62 8.32
CA HIS A 307 -6.02 10.46 9.21
C HIS A 307 -7.05 9.36 8.94
N ASN A 308 -6.54 8.12 8.85
CA ASN A 308 -7.29 6.89 8.60
C ASN A 308 -8.07 6.88 7.28
N LEU A 309 -7.63 7.63 6.28
CA LEU A 309 -8.16 7.56 4.92
C LEU A 309 -7.14 6.88 4.00
N ARG A 310 -7.66 6.10 3.05
CA ARG A 310 -6.85 5.49 1.98
C ARG A 310 -7.46 5.79 0.62
N TYR A 311 -6.60 6.10 -0.34
CA TYR A 311 -6.95 6.54 -1.69
C TYR A 311 -6.40 5.55 -2.71
N LEU A 312 -7.11 4.44 -2.86
CA LEU A 312 -6.73 3.32 -3.72
C LEU A 312 -7.83 3.15 -4.78
N SER A 313 -7.46 3.03 -6.06
CA SER A 313 -8.41 2.76 -7.15
C SER A 313 -8.42 1.30 -7.54
N SER A 314 -9.54 0.83 -8.13
CA SER A 314 -9.69 -0.52 -8.68
C SER A 314 -8.68 -0.89 -9.77
N ALA A 315 -8.09 0.11 -10.43
CA ALA A 315 -7.34 -0.07 -11.66
C ALA A 315 -5.87 -0.52 -11.49
N ALA A 316 -5.41 -0.87 -10.28
CA ALA A 316 -3.97 -0.87 -10.01
C ALA A 316 -3.48 -1.89 -8.98
N PHE A 317 -4.28 -2.91 -8.74
CA PHE A 317 -4.29 -3.61 -7.47
C PHE A 317 -3.26 -4.76 -7.35
N ALA A 318 -2.70 -5.20 -8.49
CA ALA A 318 -1.54 -6.11 -8.54
C ALA A 318 -0.24 -5.42 -9.03
N ASP A 319 -0.35 -4.24 -9.66
CA ASP A 319 0.78 -3.63 -10.39
C ASP A 319 1.40 -2.42 -9.70
N TYR A 320 0.71 -1.82 -8.71
CA TYR A 320 1.16 -0.61 -8.04
C TYR A 320 1.27 -0.80 -6.53
N PRO A 321 2.45 -0.52 -5.94
CA PRO A 321 2.60 -0.61 -4.50
C PRO A 321 1.76 0.47 -3.80
N THR A 322 1.29 0.12 -2.60
CA THR A 322 0.64 1.06 -1.69
C THR A 322 1.69 1.79 -0.85
N THR A 323 1.59 3.11 -0.83
CA THR A 323 2.39 3.98 0.03
C THR A 323 1.58 4.41 1.24
N THR A 324 2.04 4.04 2.43
CA THR A 324 1.54 4.52 3.72
C THR A 324 2.40 5.69 4.19
N LEU A 325 1.78 6.84 4.47
CA LEU A 325 2.46 7.98 5.10
C LEU A 325 2.03 8.11 6.55
N GLN A 326 3.00 8.31 7.44
CA GLN A 326 2.77 8.54 8.87
C GLN A 326 3.55 9.74 9.38
N GLY A 327 2.94 10.49 10.28
CA GLY A 327 3.55 11.66 10.91
C GLY A 327 2.54 12.40 11.79
N MET A 328 3.01 13.13 12.80
CA MET A 328 2.14 13.79 13.79
C MET A 328 1.12 12.85 14.48
N GLY A 329 1.44 11.55 14.60
CA GLY A 329 0.51 10.52 15.10
C GLY A 329 -0.62 10.14 14.14
N MET A 330 -0.53 10.58 12.87
CA MET A 330 -1.56 10.42 11.85
C MET A 330 -1.06 9.48 10.75
N THR A 331 -1.98 8.86 10.02
CA THR A 331 -1.68 7.87 8.98
C THR A 331 -2.65 8.02 7.82
N THR A 332 -2.15 7.89 6.59
CA THR A 332 -2.95 7.91 5.35
C THR A 332 -2.28 7.03 4.31
N GLN A 333 -3.05 6.51 3.36
CA GLN A 333 -2.52 5.62 2.30
C GLN A 333 -2.92 6.10 0.91
N TYR A 334 -2.08 5.83 -0.08
CA TYR A 334 -2.37 6.07 -1.48
C TYR A 334 -1.57 5.12 -2.37
N ILE A 335 -1.94 5.04 -3.64
CA ILE A 335 -1.12 4.43 -4.69
C ILE A 335 -0.59 5.52 -5.62
N ASP A 336 0.65 5.37 -6.09
CA ASP A 336 1.33 6.39 -6.89
C ASP A 336 0.58 6.72 -8.20
N LEU A 337 -0.14 5.75 -8.77
CA LEU A 337 -0.99 5.94 -9.96
C LEU A 337 -2.02 7.06 -9.77
N GLU A 338 -2.56 7.18 -8.56
CA GLU A 338 -3.64 8.10 -8.24
C GLU A 338 -3.15 9.48 -7.79
N THR A 339 -1.84 9.73 -7.75
CA THR A 339 -1.26 10.97 -7.23
C THR A 339 -1.90 12.23 -7.83
N LYS A 340 -2.17 12.24 -9.15
CA LYS A 340 -2.82 13.38 -9.84
C LYS A 340 -4.29 13.60 -9.43
N ASN A 341 -4.94 12.55 -8.95
CA ASN A 341 -6.35 12.50 -8.57
C ASN A 341 -6.56 12.74 -7.06
N LEU A 342 -5.50 12.74 -6.24
CA LEU A 342 -5.58 13.03 -4.81
C LEU A 342 -5.99 14.49 -4.51
N PRO A 343 -6.49 14.79 -3.29
CA PRO A 343 -6.64 16.17 -2.83
C PRO A 343 -5.34 16.98 -2.92
N ARG A 344 -5.43 18.27 -3.26
CA ARG A 344 -4.26 19.14 -3.51
C ARG A 344 -3.27 19.20 -2.36
N SER A 345 -3.76 19.27 -1.12
CA SER A 345 -2.90 19.29 0.06
C SER A 345 -2.11 17.98 0.21
N PHE A 346 -2.75 16.85 -0.09
CA PHE A 346 -2.09 15.54 -0.06
C PHE A 346 -1.00 15.46 -1.15
N GLN A 347 -1.28 15.92 -2.37
CA GLN A 347 -0.28 16.03 -3.43
C GLN A 347 0.94 16.88 -3.02
N SER A 348 0.70 18.02 -2.36
CA SER A 348 1.78 18.90 -1.90
C SER A 348 2.67 18.24 -0.85
N ILE A 349 2.10 17.42 0.03
CA ILE A 349 2.85 16.67 1.05
C ILE A 349 3.73 15.61 0.38
N ILE A 350 3.15 14.79 -0.51
CA ILE A 350 3.86 13.75 -1.26
C ILE A 350 5.02 14.35 -2.04
N GLN A 351 4.75 15.37 -2.85
CA GLN A 351 5.78 16.03 -3.68
C GLN A 351 6.92 16.63 -2.86
N THR A 352 6.63 17.16 -1.67
CA THR A 352 7.67 17.74 -0.82
C THR A 352 8.47 16.65 -0.11
N TRP A 353 7.80 15.60 0.37
CA TRP A 353 8.46 14.44 0.95
C TRP A 353 9.42 13.78 -0.06
N ASP A 354 8.97 13.52 -1.28
CA ASP A 354 9.79 12.92 -2.34
C ASP A 354 11.03 13.75 -2.67
N LYS A 355 10.92 15.09 -2.66
CA LYS A 355 12.07 15.98 -2.87
C LYS A 355 13.03 15.98 -1.69
N LEU A 356 12.49 15.87 -0.47
CA LEU A 356 13.26 15.89 0.75
C LEU A 356 14.05 14.59 0.94
N SER A 357 13.42 13.45 0.65
CA SER A 357 13.94 12.11 0.92
C SER A 357 14.84 11.53 -0.19
N LYS A 358 14.90 12.17 -1.36
CA LYS A 358 15.80 11.82 -2.46
C LYS A 358 17.20 12.40 -2.31
#